data_AF-X1CIK5-F1
#
_entry.id   AF-X1CIK5-F1
#
_cell.length_a   1.000
_cell.length_b   1.000
_cell.length_c   1.000
_cell.angle_alpha   90.00
_cell.angle_beta   90.00
_cell.angle_gamma   90.00
#
_symmetry.space_group_name_H-M   'P 1'
#
loop_
_entity.id
_entity.type
_entity.pdbx_description
1 polymer ?
#
loop_
_entity_poly.entity_id
_entity_poly.type
_entity_poly.pdbx_seq_one_letter_code
_entity_poly.pdbx_strand_id
1 'polypeptide(L)' 'MEISIKPLSSEVLDDWLYFFEEIGFADNPDWAGCYCRFYHFAGSIKEWEKQTKEENRKVSTELIRS' A
#
# COMPACT_ATOMS: atom_id res chain seq x y z
N MET A 1 11.82 -15.64 19.29
CA MET A 1 11.74 -14.92 18.00
C MET A 1 11.75 -13.45 18.34
N GLU A 2 12.77 -12.72 17.93
CA GLU A 2 12.84 -11.27 18.11
C GLU A 2 12.10 -10.61 16.93
N ILE A 3 11.17 -9.71 17.23
CA ILE A 3 10.42 -8.95 16.23
C ILE A 3 10.91 -7.51 16.28
N SER A 4 11.27 -6.96 15.12
CA SER A 4 11.65 -5.56 14.95
C SER A 4 10.58 -4.85 14.13
N ILE A 5 10.10 -3.71 14.63
CA ILE A 5 9.13 -2.85 13.95
C ILE A 5 9.90 -1.64 13.42
N LYS A 6 9.75 -1.36 12.12
CA LYS A 6 10.43 -0.25 11.43
C LYS A 6 9.39 0.65 10.76
N PRO A 7 9.65 1.96 10.64
CA PRO A 7 8.85 2.83 9.78
C PRO A 7 8.99 2.39 8.31
N LEU A 8 7.95 2.66 7.50
CA LEU A 8 8.10 2.54 6.05
C LEU A 8 9.07 3.62 5.56
N SER A 9 10.02 3.20 4.74
CA SER A 9 11.02 4.05 4.11
C SER A 9 11.41 3.46 2.76
N SER A 10 12.15 4.23 1.96
CA SER A 10 12.72 3.75 0.70
C SER A 10 13.53 2.45 0.83
N GLU A 11 14.14 2.18 1.98
CA GLU A 11 14.96 0.99 2.22
C GLU A 11 14.14 -0.31 2.28
N VAL A 12 12.87 -0.23 2.66
CA VAL A 12 11.97 -1.39 2.83
C VAL A 12 10.82 -1.39 1.82
N LEU A 13 10.88 -0.54 0.81
CA LEU A 13 9.83 -0.36 -0.19
C LEU A 13 9.59 -1.65 -1.00
N ASP A 14 10.64 -2.33 -1.40
CA ASP A 14 10.52 -3.56 -2.21
C ASP A 14 9.89 -4.70 -1.40
N ASP A 15 10.25 -4.84 -0.11
CA ASP A 15 9.63 -5.79 0.81
C ASP A 15 8.13 -5.49 0.99
N TRP A 16 7.79 -4.21 1.11
CA TRP A 16 6.39 -3.77 1.24
C TRP A 16 5.59 -4.04 -0.04
N LEU A 17 6.15 -3.78 -1.22
CA LEU A 17 5.52 -4.10 -2.50
C LEU A 17 5.32 -5.61 -2.65
N TYR A 18 6.35 -6.41 -2.36
CA TYR A 18 6.28 -7.86 -2.39
C TYR A 18 5.20 -8.41 -1.44
N PHE A 19 5.07 -7.83 -0.24
CA PHE A 19 3.98 -8.19 0.66
C PHE A 19 2.60 -7.96 0.02
N PHE A 20 2.34 -6.80 -0.60
CA PHE A 20 1.05 -6.53 -1.23
C PHE A 20 0.80 -7.34 -2.51
N GLU A 21 1.85 -7.69 -3.25
CA GLU A 21 1.74 -8.35 -4.55
C GLU A 21 1.67 -9.88 -4.42
N GLU A 22 2.36 -10.48 -3.43
CA GLU A 22 2.60 -11.93 -3.41
C GLU A 22 2.21 -12.63 -2.10
N ILE A 23 2.25 -11.96 -0.95
CA ILE A 23 2.12 -12.64 0.37
C ILE A 23 0.86 -12.25 1.12
N GLY A 24 0.70 -10.96 1.44
CA GLY A 24 -0.25 -10.46 2.44
C GLY A 24 -1.71 -10.73 2.12
N PHE A 25 -2.01 -10.93 0.83
CA PHE A 25 -3.37 -11.09 0.31
C PHE A 25 -3.49 -12.26 -0.68
N ALA A 26 -2.60 -13.26 -0.61
CA ALA A 26 -2.63 -14.40 -1.54
C ALA A 26 -3.99 -15.12 -1.56
N ASP A 27 -4.65 -15.22 -0.39
CA ASP A 27 -5.97 -15.84 -0.27
C ASP A 27 -7.12 -14.93 -0.74
N ASN A 28 -6.90 -13.60 -0.80
CA ASN A 28 -7.91 -12.61 -1.19
C ASN A 28 -7.27 -11.42 -1.94
N PRO A 29 -6.86 -11.59 -3.21
CA PRO A 29 -6.08 -10.58 -3.94
C PRO A 29 -6.75 -9.22 -4.09
N ASP A 30 -8.08 -9.17 -4.08
CA ASP A 30 -8.87 -7.94 -4.18
C ASP A 30 -8.63 -6.98 -2.99
N TRP A 31 -8.17 -7.49 -1.84
CA TRP A 31 -7.89 -6.68 -0.66
C TRP A 31 -6.59 -5.89 -0.76
N ALA A 32 -5.68 -6.28 -1.67
CA ALA A 32 -4.42 -5.58 -1.89
C ALA A 32 -4.58 -4.23 -2.61
N GLY A 33 -5.77 -3.94 -3.15
CA GLY A 33 -6.01 -2.78 -4.02
C GLY A 33 -5.80 -1.41 -3.36
N CYS A 34 -5.89 -1.33 -2.03
CA CYS A 34 -5.82 -0.06 -1.31
C CYS A 34 -4.39 0.44 -1.11
N TYR A 35 -3.38 -0.44 -1.10
CA TYR A 35 -1.98 -0.10 -0.78
C TYR A 35 -1.83 0.82 0.45
N CYS A 36 -2.69 0.61 1.46
CA CYS A 36 -2.86 1.45 2.65
C CYS A 36 -3.08 2.96 2.40
N ARG A 37 -3.42 3.37 1.17
CA ARG A 37 -3.55 4.77 0.78
C ARG A 37 -4.81 5.46 1.32
N PHE A 38 -5.86 4.71 1.66
CA PHE A 38 -7.16 5.27 2.04
C PHE A 38 -7.06 6.39 3.09
N TYR A 39 -6.25 6.18 4.13
CA TYR A 39 -6.08 7.16 5.22
C TYR A 39 -5.23 8.38 4.85
N HIS A 40 -4.52 8.33 3.72
CA HIS A 40 -3.75 9.44 3.15
C HIS A 40 -4.49 10.12 2.00
N PHE A 41 -5.65 9.61 1.60
CA PHE A 41 -6.46 10.18 0.54
C PHE A 41 -7.29 11.36 1.06
N ALA A 42 -7.01 12.56 0.55
CA ALA A 42 -7.70 13.78 0.98
C ALA A 42 -9.08 14.00 0.33
N GLY A 43 -9.45 13.17 -0.64
CA GLY A 43 -10.75 13.26 -1.34
C GLY A 43 -11.90 12.63 -0.57
N SER A 44 -13.10 12.77 -1.13
CA SER A 44 -14.33 12.16 -0.64
C SER A 44 -14.39 10.64 -0.89
N ILE A 45 -15.29 9.94 -0.18
CA ILE A 45 -15.54 8.51 -0.40
C ILE A 45 -15.93 8.21 -1.86
N LYS A 46 -16.73 9.08 -2.49
CA LYS A 46 -17.13 8.92 -3.90
C LYS A 46 -15.95 9.04 -4.87
N GLU A 47 -14.91 9.77 -4.49
CA GLU A 47 -13.67 9.86 -5.28
C GLU A 47 -12.76 8.68 -5.00
N TRP A 48 -12.74 8.18 -3.75
CA TRP A 48 -12.04 6.96 -3.37
C TRP A 48 -12.55 5.73 -4.13
N GLU A 49 -13.86 5.58 -4.26
CA GLU A 49 -14.50 4.48 -5.01
C GLU A 49 -14.08 4.42 -6.50
N LYS A 50 -13.50 5.51 -7.03
CA LYS A 50 -13.00 5.58 -8.40
C LYS A 50 -11.50 5.28 -8.51
N GLN A 51 -10.78 5.18 -7.39
CA GLN A 51 -9.34 4.93 -7.39
C GLN A 51 -9.06 3.49 -7.85
N THR A 52 -8.04 3.34 -8.66
CA THR A 52 -7.56 2.04 -9.14
C THR A 52 -6.45 1.49 -8.26
N LYS A 53 -6.22 0.17 -8.35
CA LYS A 53 -5.10 -0.51 -7.70
C LYS A 53 -3.76 0.12 -8.13
N GLU A 54 -3.62 0.42 -9.41
CA GLU A 54 -2.42 0.98 -10.02
C GLU A 54 -2.13 2.40 -9.53
N GLU A 55 -3.16 3.26 -9.43
CA GLU A 55 -3.03 4.59 -8.86
C GLU A 55 -2.65 4.55 -7.38
N ASN A 56 -3.30 3.67 -6.61
CA ASN A 56 -2.99 3.50 -5.19
C ASN A 56 -1.56 3.02 -4.99
N ARG A 57 -1.10 2.04 -5.79
CA ARG A 57 0.28 1.56 -5.78
C ARG A 57 1.27 2.69 -6.04
N LYS A 58 1.03 3.48 -7.09
CA LYS A 58 1.90 4.58 -7.48
C LYS A 58 2.01 5.63 -6.38
N VAL A 59 0.89 6.12 -5.87
CA VAL A 59 0.90 7.21 -4.88
C VAL A 59 1.46 6.74 -3.55
N SER A 60 1.15 5.52 -3.08
CA SER A 60 1.76 5.00 -1.85
C SER A 60 3.28 4.84 -2.00
N THR A 61 3.75 4.42 -3.18
CA THR A 61 5.19 4.35 -3.47
C THR A 61 5.86 5.74 -3.38
N GLU A 62 5.19 6.78 -3.89
CA GLU A 62 5.66 8.16 -3.80
C GLU A 62 5.68 8.67 -2.35
N LEU A 63 4.65 8.35 -1.55
CA LEU A 63 4.58 8.71 -0.12
C LEU A 63 5.67 8.03 0.73
N ILE A 64 6.08 6.81 0.39
CA ILE A 64 7.15 6.09 1.11
C ILE A 64 8.53 6.66 0.76
N ARG A 65 8.67 7.30 -0.40
CA ARG A 65 9.94 7.87 -0.88
C ARG A 65 10.21 9.29 -0.41
N SER A 66 9.18 10.04 -0.01
CA SER A 66 9.29 11.42 0.50
C SER A 66 9.82 11.46 1.93
#